data_AF-A0A933U5N8-F1
#
_entry.id   AF-A0A933U5N8-F1
#
_cell.length_a   1.000
_cell.length_b   1.000
_cell.length_c   1.000
_cell.angle_alpha   90.00
_cell.angle_beta   90.00
_cell.angle_gamma   90.00
#
_symmetry.space_group_name_H-M   'P 1'
#
loop_
_entity.id
_entity.type
_entity.pdbx_description
1 polymer ?
#
loop_
_entity_poly.entity_id
_entity_poly.type
_entity_poly.pdbx_seq_one_letter_code
_entity_poly.pdbx_strand_id
1 'polypeptide(L)'
;MTKSSNNLGKIPPELLSDLINQGIVLTGGGALLRGIDGVIQKDIQIPVRIAENPISATAKELGIVLEKLQNSVTALKTTTMLLATENTESTESKTIIFRRG
;
A
#
# COMPACT_ATOMS: atom_id res chain seq x y z
N MET A 1 1.51 36.23 14.78
CA MET A 1 1.03 34.93 15.30
C MET A 1 0.19 34.27 14.21
N THR A 2 0.85 33.59 13.28
CA THR A 2 0.21 33.00 12.09
C THR A 2 -0.34 31.61 12.41
N LYS A 3 -1.62 31.41 12.07
CA LYS A 3 -2.43 30.19 12.18
C LYS A 3 -1.61 28.91 11.93
N SER A 4 -1.59 28.01 12.92
CA SER A 4 -1.17 26.62 12.73
C SER A 4 -2.31 25.85 12.05
N SER A 5 -2.01 25.24 10.91
CA SER A 5 -2.94 24.65 9.95
C SER A 5 -3.89 23.59 10.54
N ASN A 6 -5.18 23.80 10.32
CA ASN A 6 -6.33 23.03 10.81
C ASN A 6 -6.49 21.61 10.18
N ASN A 7 -5.45 20.79 10.12
CA ASN A 7 -5.52 19.47 9.47
C ASN A 7 -5.87 18.30 10.41
N LEU A 8 -5.69 18.45 11.72
CA LEU A 8 -6.06 17.42 12.71
C LEU A 8 -7.58 17.37 12.95
N GLY A 9 -8.33 18.41 12.59
CA GLY A 9 -9.80 18.47 12.76
C GLY A 9 -10.60 17.59 11.77
N LYS A 10 -9.93 16.88 10.85
CA LYS A 10 -10.56 15.97 9.88
C LYS A 10 -10.43 14.49 10.24
N ILE A 11 -9.59 14.16 11.22
CA ILE A 11 -9.42 12.77 11.66
C ILE A 11 -10.59 12.48 12.62
N PRO A 12 -11.36 11.39 12.41
CA PRO A 12 -12.41 11.00 13.34
C PRO A 12 -11.85 10.87 14.76
N PRO A 13 -12.57 11.32 15.80
CA PRO A 13 -12.07 11.32 17.17
C PRO A 13 -11.69 9.90 17.66
N GLU A 14 -12.32 8.87 17.11
CA GLU A 14 -12.01 7.46 17.37
C GLU A 14 -10.58 7.12 16.91
N LEU A 15 -10.19 7.58 15.72
CA LEU A 15 -8.85 7.37 15.14
C LEU A 15 -7.78 8.25 15.79
N LEU A 16 -8.16 9.45 16.23
CA LEU A 16 -7.23 10.35 16.93
C LEU A 16 -6.82 9.75 18.28
N SER A 17 -7.76 9.12 18.99
CA SER A 17 -7.49 8.47 20.27
C SER A 17 -6.49 7.32 20.10
N ASP A 18 -6.64 6.52 19.04
CA ASP A 18 -5.69 5.44 18.71
C ASP A 18 -4.30 5.98 18.36
N LEU A 19 -4.21 7.07 17.60
CA LEU A 19 -2.94 7.73 17.29
C LEU A 19 -2.22 8.24 18.54
N ILE A 20 -2.95 8.80 19.50
CA ILE A 20 -2.39 9.26 20.77
C ILE A 20 -1.86 8.08 21.60
N ASN A 21 -2.58 6.96 21.60
CA ASN A 21 -2.21 5.76 22.37
C ASN A 21 -1.03 5.00 21.75
N GLN A 22 -1.00 4.84 20.42
CA GLN A 22 0.03 4.05 19.72
C GLN A 22 1.26 4.88 19.33
N GLY A 23 1.06 6.18 19.11
CA GLY A 23 2.09 7.09 18.62
C GLY A 23 2.35 6.95 17.12
N ILE A 24 3.35 7.71 16.64
CA ILE A 24 3.77 7.75 15.24
C ILE A 24 5.14 7.09 15.10
N VAL A 25 5.32 6.26 14.08
CA VAL A 25 6.61 5.68 13.71
C VAL A 25 7.11 6.34 12.42
N LEU A 26 8.28 6.99 12.47
CA LEU A 26 8.92 7.59 11.30
C LEU A 26 9.75 6.56 10.55
N THR A 27 9.60 6.58 9.22
CA THR A 27 10.29 5.70 8.27
C THR A 27 10.82 6.52 7.08
N GLY A 28 11.63 5.90 6.23
CA GLY A 28 12.22 6.51 5.04
C GLY A 28 13.46 7.38 5.32
N GLY A 29 13.96 8.04 4.28
CA GLY A 29 15.19 8.85 4.36
C GLY A 29 15.08 10.08 5.24
N GLY A 30 13.90 10.70 5.30
CA GLY A 30 13.64 11.86 6.15
C GLY A 30 13.74 11.55 7.65
N ALA A 31 13.54 10.29 8.05
CA ALA A 31 13.66 9.85 9.44
C ALA A 31 15.13 9.84 9.95
N LEU A 32 16.12 9.92 9.04
CA LEU A 32 17.54 9.99 9.40
C LEU A 32 18.00 11.42 9.75
N LEU A 33 17.14 12.42 9.55
CA LEU A 33 17.43 13.80 9.93
C LEU A 33 17.50 13.91 11.46
N ARG A 34 18.58 14.51 11.95
CA ARG A 34 18.84 14.61 13.39
C ARG A 34 17.74 15.43 14.08
N GLY A 35 17.07 14.81 15.04
CA GLY A 35 16.06 15.46 15.88
C GLY A 35 14.72 15.74 15.20
N ILE A 36 14.47 15.14 14.03
CA ILE A 36 13.21 15.31 13.29
C ILE A 36 12.01 14.76 14.07
N ASP A 37 12.22 13.66 14.79
CA ASP A 37 11.28 13.06 15.73
C ASP A 37 10.85 14.05 16.81
N GLY A 38 11.82 14.75 17.43
CA GLY A 38 11.54 15.74 18.46
C GLY A 38 10.78 16.97 17.95
N VAL A 39 11.11 17.45 16.74
CA VAL A 39 10.39 18.57 16.10
C VAL A 39 8.94 18.18 15.83
N ILE A 40 8.71 17.03 15.22
CA ILE A 40 7.37 16.53 14.90
C ILE A 40 6.56 16.27 16.18
N GLN A 41 7.18 15.67 17.19
CA GLN A 41 6.53 15.42 18.47
C GLN A 41 6.11 16.72 19.16
N LYS A 42 6.94 17.78 19.09
CA LYS A 42 6.61 19.08 19.68
C LYS A 42 5.40 19.73 19.01
N ASP A 43 5.31 19.62 17.69
CA ASP A 43 4.24 20.24 16.91
C ASP A 43 2.90 19.50 17.04
N ILE A 44 2.94 18.16 17.09
CA ILE A 44 1.73 17.32 17.07
C ILE A 44 1.30 16.88 18.48
N GLN A 45 2.19 16.98 19.48
CA GLN A 45 1.96 16.52 20.86
C GLN A 45 1.61 15.03 20.98
N ILE A 46 2.01 14.22 19.98
CA ILE A 46 1.85 12.76 19.95
C ILE A 46 3.26 12.13 20.02
N PRO A 47 3.46 11.03 20.77
CA PRO A 47 4.75 10.34 20.82
C PRO A 47 5.21 9.93 19.43
N VAL A 48 6.44 10.29 19.06
CA VAL A 48 7.04 9.96 17.76
C VAL A 48 8.32 9.17 18.00
N ARG A 49 8.49 8.05 17.28
CA ARG A 49 9.68 7.20 17.34
C ARG A 49 10.21 6.92 15.95
N ILE A 50 11.51 6.74 15.80
CA ILE A 50 12.13 6.33 14.53
C ILE A 50 12.15 4.80 14.47
N ALA A 51 11.80 4.23 13.30
CA ALA A 51 11.91 2.79 13.09
C ALA A 51 13.37 2.31 13.20
N GLU A 52 13.59 1.06 13.61
CA GLU A 52 14.95 0.49 13.76
C GLU A 52 15.76 0.54 12.45
N ASN A 53 15.10 0.29 11.31
CA ASN A 53 15.71 0.36 9.98
C ASN A 53 14.79 1.15 9.03
N PRO A 54 14.77 2.50 9.10
CA PRO A 54 13.74 3.31 8.45
C PRO A 54 13.81 3.26 6.92
N ILE A 55 15.00 3.12 6.35
CA ILE A 55 15.18 2.94 4.89
C ILE A 55 14.63 1.58 4.45
N SER A 56 15.07 0.51 5.12
CA SER A 56 14.72 -0.86 4.76
C SER A 56 13.24 -1.16 4.96
N ALA A 57 12.61 -0.57 5.99
CA ALA A 57 11.17 -0.68 6.22
C ALA A 57 10.38 -0.20 4.99
N THR A 58 10.68 1.02 4.53
CA THR A 58 10.03 1.60 3.34
C THR A 58 10.22 0.74 2.08
N ALA A 59 11.44 0.25 1.85
CA ALA A 59 11.74 -0.61 0.70
C ALA A 59 10.98 -1.94 0.75
N LYS A 60 10.89 -2.55 1.95
CA LYS A 60 10.17 -3.80 2.17
C LYS A 60 8.66 -3.61 1.98
N GLU A 61 8.09 -2.55 2.54
CA GLU A 61 6.68 -2.20 2.35
C GLU A 61 6.34 -2.04 0.87
N LEU A 62 7.18 -1.31 0.12
CA LEU A 62 6.97 -1.11 -1.31
C LEU A 62 6.98 -2.44 -2.08
N GLY A 63 7.92 -3.35 -1.77
CA GLY A 63 7.99 -4.67 -2.38
C GLY A 63 6.70 -5.48 -2.17
N ILE A 64 6.18 -5.51 -0.94
CA ILE A 64 4.93 -6.21 -0.60
C ILE A 64 3.74 -5.60 -1.34
N VAL A 65 3.66 -4.27 -1.43
CA VAL A 65 2.57 -3.59 -2.14
C VAL A 65 2.63 -3.89 -3.64
N LEU A 66 3.82 -3.85 -4.25
CA LEU A 66 4.00 -4.18 -5.67
C LEU A 66 3.62 -5.63 -5.97
N GLU A 67 4.02 -6.58 -5.11
CA GLU A 67 3.62 -7.99 -5.26
C GLU A 67 2.10 -8.17 -5.16
N LYS A 68 1.46 -7.52 -4.18
CA LYS A 68 0.00 -7.55 -4.03
C LYS A 68 -0.70 -6.97 -5.25
N LEU A 69 -0.24 -5.83 -5.77
CA LEU A 69 -0.80 -5.21 -6.97
C LEU A 69 -0.62 -6.12 -8.20
N GLN A 70 0.55 -6.74 -8.35
CA GLN A 70 0.80 -7.70 -9.43
C GLN A 70 -0.15 -8.91 -9.35
N ASN A 71 -0.39 -9.43 -8.14
CA ASN A 71 -1.31 -10.54 -7.91
C ASN A 71 -2.77 -10.14 -8.19
N SER A 72 -3.19 -8.93 -7.78
CA SER A 72 -4.52 -8.39 -8.09
C SER A 72 -4.74 -8.22 -9.61
N VAL A 73 -3.73 -7.73 -10.34
CA VAL A 73 -3.81 -7.60 -11.81
C VAL A 73 -3.82 -8.98 -12.50
N THR A 74 -3.05 -9.94 -11.98
CA THR A 74 -3.03 -11.31 -12.52
C THR A 74 -4.36 -12.01 -12.32
N ALA A 75 -5.00 -11.85 -11.15
CA ALA A 75 -6.35 -12.38 -10.90
C ALA A 75 -7.39 -11.82 -11.89
N LEU A 76 -7.32 -10.53 -12.20
CA LEU A 76 -8.21 -9.91 -13.19
C LEU A 76 -7.95 -10.42 -14.61
N LYS A 77 -6.68 -10.58 -15.00
CA LYS A 77 -6.29 -11.12 -16.31
C LYS A 77 -6.69 -12.58 -16.50
N THR A 78 -6.58 -13.41 -15.48
CA THR A 78 -7.01 -14.82 -15.54
C THR A 78 -8.50 -14.94 -15.80
N THR A 79 -9.32 -14.09 -15.16
CA THR A 79 -10.77 -14.02 -15.42
C THR A 79 -11.06 -13.56 -16.86
N THR A 80 -10.32 -12.57 -17.39
CA THR A 80 -10.51 -12.13 -18.79
C THR A 80 -10.03 -13.18 -19.81
N MET A 81 -8.94 -13.91 -19.56
CA MET A 81 -8.47 -14.96 -20.47
C MET A 81 -9.44 -16.15 -20.56
N LEU A 82 -10.10 -16.53 -19.48
CA LEU A 82 -11.15 -17.56 -19.48
C LEU A 82 -12.39 -17.17 -20.31
N LEU A 83 -12.68 -15.87 -20.41
CA LEU A 83 -13.83 -15.34 -21.15
C LEU A 83 -13.51 -15.00 -22.62
N ALA A 84 -12.23 -14.94 -23.00
CA ALA A 84 -11.80 -14.62 -24.37
C ALA A 84 -11.63 -15.86 -25.27
N THR A 85 -11.88 -17.07 -24.76
CA THR A 85 -11.89 -18.32 -25.54
C THR A 85 -13.28 -18.65 -26.11
N GLU A 86 -14.01 -17.65 -26.61
CA GLU A 86 -15.08 -17.89 -27.58
C GLU A 86 -14.97 -16.86 -28.69
N ASN A 87 -14.74 -17.35 -29.90
CA ASN A 87 -14.86 -16.65 -31.18
C ASN A 87 -13.64 -15.87 -31.70
N THR A 88 -12.66 -16.60 -32.25
CA THR A 88 -12.14 -16.31 -33.59
C THR A 88 -11.80 -17.64 -34.28
N GLU A 89 -12.62 -17.99 -35.28
CA GLU A 89 -12.33 -19.07 -36.20
C GLU A 89 -11.08 -18.76 -37.05
N SER A 90 -10.38 -19.85 -37.39
CA SER A 90 -9.36 -19.98 -38.43
C SER A 90 -7.99 -19.36 -38.08
N THR A 91 -6.89 -20.11 -37.98
CA THR A 91 -6.44 -21.09 -38.99
C THR A 91 -5.51 -22.14 -38.37
N GLU A 92 -5.69 -23.37 -38.83
CA GLU A 92 -4.78 -24.53 -38.78
C GLU A 92 -4.60 -25.36 -37.49
N SER A 93 -5.38 -26.44 -37.47
CA SER A 93 -4.91 -27.82 -37.23
C SER A 93 -4.33 -28.16 -35.86
N LYS A 94 -5.21 -28.64 -34.97
CA LYS A 94 -5.02 -29.93 -34.27
C LYS A 94 -6.29 -30.33 -33.52
N THR A 95 -7.09 -31.16 -34.19
CA THR A 95 -7.91 -32.27 -33.68
C THR A 95 -8.27 -32.24 -32.17
N ILE A 96 -9.41 -31.63 -31.85
CA ILE A 96 -10.14 -31.92 -30.59
C ILE A 96 -11.17 -33.01 -30.93
N ILE A 97 -10.87 -34.25 -30.54
CA ILE A 97 -11.80 -35.37 -30.67
C ILE A 97 -12.80 -35.29 -29.52
N PHE A 98 -14.00 -34.76 -29.80
CA PHE A 98 -15.15 -34.95 -28.91
C PHE A 98 -15.74 -36.34 -29.16
N ARG A 99 -15.44 -37.31 -28.29
CA ARG A 99 -16.24 -38.54 -28.21
C ARG A 99 -17.56 -38.18 -27.52
N ARG A 100 -18.67 -38.23 -28.28
CA ARG A 100 -20.03 -38.33 -27.73
C ARG A 100 -20.33 -39.79 -27.38
N GLY A 101 -20.85 -40.00 -26.18
CA GLY A 101 -21.26 -41.28 -25.61
C GLY A 101 -21.24 -41.16 -24.10
#